data_AF-A0A5K1GKA4-F1
#
_entry.id   AF-A0A5K1GKA4-F1
#
_cell.length_a   1.000
_cell.length_b   1.000
_cell.length_c   1.000
_cell.angle_alpha   90.00
_cell.angle_beta   90.00
_cell.angle_gamma   90.00
#
_symmetry.space_group_name_H-M   'P 1'
#
loop_
_entity.id
_entity.type
_entity.pdbx_description
1 polymer ?
#
loop_
_entity_poly.entity_id
_entity_poly.type
_entity_poly.pdbx_seq_one_letter_code
_entity_poly.pdbx_strand_id
1 'polypeptide(L)' 'VNDTVGTLAGARYWDKDAMVAVILGTGTNACYVESVDTIPKLKGVLPASGKM' A
#
# COMPACT_ATOMS: atom_id res chain seq x y z
N VAL A 1 -8.90 0.18 -8.63
CA VAL A 1 -7.99 -0.16 -7.50
C VAL A 1 -8.48 -1.44 -6.84
N ASN A 2 -7.60 -2.23 -6.21
CA ASN A 2 -8.07 -3.29 -5.31
C ASN A 2 -8.80 -2.63 -4.11
N ASP A 3 -9.81 -3.32 -3.56
CA ASP A 3 -10.63 -2.85 -2.45
C ASP A 3 -9.82 -2.47 -1.21
N THR A 4 -8.89 -3.32 -0.78
CA THR A 4 -8.04 -3.08 0.40
C THR A 4 -7.07 -1.92 0.16
N VAL A 5 -6.57 -1.75 -1.07
CA VAL A 5 -5.79 -0.56 -1.48
C VAL A 5 -6.63 0.71 -1.42
N GLY A 6 -7.89 0.65 -1.82
CA GLY A 6 -8.85 1.76 -1.68
C GLY A 6 -9.08 2.13 -0.22
N THR A 7 -9.23 1.13 0.66
CA THR A 7 -9.34 1.33 2.11
C THR A 7 -8.10 2.05 2.67
N LEU A 8 -6.90 1.60 2.31
CA LEU A 8 -5.65 2.24 2.76
C LEU A 8 -5.52 3.67 2.23
N ALA A 9 -5.84 3.91 0.96
CA ALA A 9 -5.79 5.25 0.37
C ALA A 9 -6.76 6.22 1.05
N GLY A 10 -7.99 5.77 1.35
CA GLY A 10 -8.98 6.55 2.09
C GLY A 10 -8.56 6.84 3.53
N ALA A 11 -8.00 5.86 4.24
CA ALA A 11 -7.44 6.05 5.57
C ALA A 11 -6.29 7.06 5.56
N ARG A 12 -5.35 6.91 4.60
CA ARG A 12 -4.18 7.79 4.47
C ARG A 12 -4.53 9.24 4.15
N TYR A 13 -5.64 9.46 3.44
CA TYR A 13 -6.15 10.80 3.17
C TYR A 13 -6.48 11.58 4.46
N TRP A 14 -7.03 10.89 5.47
CA TRP A 14 -7.37 11.48 6.76
C TRP A 14 -6.23 11.41 7.78
N ASP A 15 -5.44 10.33 7.74
CA ASP A 15 -4.36 10.06 8.67
C ASP A 15 -3.09 9.68 7.90
N LYS A 16 -2.12 10.60 7.88
CA LYS A 16 -0.81 10.42 7.27
C LYS A 16 0.09 9.43 8.03
N ASP A 17 -0.40 8.71 9.02
CA ASP A 17 0.33 7.60 9.64
C ASP A 17 -0.29 6.23 9.33
N ALA A 18 -1.41 6.17 8.61
CA ALA A 18 -2.00 4.91 8.16
C ALA A 18 -1.08 4.19 7.15
N MET A 19 -0.56 3.01 7.50
CA MET A 19 0.39 2.25 6.65
C MET A 19 -0.11 0.88 6.20
N VAL A 20 -1.19 0.38 6.80
CA VAL A 20 -1.76 -0.96 6.57
C VAL A 20 -3.27 -0.85 6.54
N ALA A 21 -3.93 -1.62 5.66
CA ALA A 21 -5.37 -1.84 5.71
C ALA A 21 -5.67 -3.34 5.68
N VAL A 22 -6.69 -3.74 6.45
CA VAL A 22 -7.19 -5.11 6.51
C VAL A 22 -8.69 -5.09 6.30
N ILE A 23 -9.19 -5.96 5.43
CA ILE A 23 -10.63 -6.21 5.28
C ILE A 23 -10.94 -7.53 5.98
N LEU A 24 -11.92 -7.48 6.90
CA LEU A 24 -12.48 -8.63 7.60
C LEU A 24 -13.99 -8.69 7.32
N GLY A 25 -14.38 -9.31 6.21
CA GLY A 25 -15.77 -9.42 5.77
C GLY A 25 -16.09 -10.80 5.19
N THR A 26 -16.91 -10.86 4.14
CA THR A 26 -17.19 -12.12 3.41
C THR A 26 -15.90 -12.79 2.91
N GLY A 27 -14.90 -11.99 2.56
CA GLY A 27 -13.52 -12.41 2.34
C GLY A 27 -12.57 -11.67 3.27
N THR A 28 -11.32 -12.13 3.32
CA THR A 28 -10.24 -11.48 4.06
C THR A 28 -9.11 -11.08 3.12
N ASN A 29 -8.57 -9.87 3.31
CA ASN A 29 -7.43 -9.38 2.56
C ASN A 29 -6.68 -8.31 3.37
N ALA A 30 -5.42 -8.08 3.05
CA ALA A 30 -4.59 -7.05 3.65
C ALA A 30 -3.68 -6.39 2.60
N CYS A 31 -3.40 -5.11 2.76
CA CYS A 31 -2.36 -4.41 2.00
C CYS A 31 -1.61 -3.42 2.89
N TYR A 32 -0.42 -3.01 2.47
CA TYR A 32 0.42 -2.08 3.20
C TYR A 32 1.29 -1.26 2.26
N VAL A 33 1.80 -0.13 2.75
CA VAL A 33 2.83 0.65 2.08
C VAL A 33 4.19 0.00 2.35
N GLU A 34 4.89 -0.38 1.28
CA GLU A 34 6.23 -0.97 1.33
C GLU A 34 7.24 -0.06 0.63
N SER A 35 8.48 -0.07 1.10
CA SER A 35 9.59 0.55 0.41
C SER A 35 9.90 -0.21 -0.87
N VAL A 36 9.89 0.50 -1.99
CA VAL A 36 10.10 -0.09 -3.30
C VAL A 36 11.47 -0.80 -3.42
N ASP A 37 12.49 -0.30 -2.72
CA ASP A 37 13.84 -0.87 -2.70
C ASP A 37 13.91 -2.25 -2.02
N THR A 38 12.92 -2.58 -1.18
CA THR A 38 12.83 -3.88 -0.49
C THR A 38 12.06 -4.92 -1.29
N ILE A 39 11.68 -4.62 -2.55
CA ILE A 39 10.96 -5.53 -3.45
C ILE A 39 11.88 -5.98 -4.60
N PRO A 40 12.67 -7.08 -4.45
CA PRO A 40 13.69 -7.47 -5.44
C PRO A 40 13.15 -7.70 -6.85
N LYS A 41 11.91 -8.18 -6.95
CA LYS A 41 11.23 -8.46 -8.23
C LYS A 41 10.97 -7.21 -9.08
N LEU A 42 11.05 -6.01 -8.51
CA LEU A 42 10.78 -4.76 -9.23
C LEU A 42 12.06 -4.00 -9.65
N LYS A 43 13.25 -4.46 -9.27
CA LYS A 43 14.53 -3.81 -9.63
C LYS A 43 14.61 -3.59 -11.15
N GLY A 44 14.86 -2.36 -11.58
CA GLY A 44 15.03 -1.98 -13.00
C GLY A 44 13.76 -1.54 -13.73
N VAL A 45 12.58 -1.58 -13.09
CA VAL A 45 11.29 -1.25 -13.73
C VAL A 45 10.71 0.08 -13.24
N LEU A 46 11.30 0.68 -12.20
CA LEU A 46 10.63 1.71 -11.41
C LEU A 46 11.12 3.13 -11.71
N PRO A 47 10.23 4.14 -11.66
CA PRO A 47 10.61 5.55 -11.69
C PRO A 47 11.42 5.91 -10.43
N ALA A 48 12.29 6.92 -10.54
CA ALA A 48 13.16 7.38 -9.47
C ALA A 48 12.39 7.58 -8.16
N SER A 49 12.93 7.03 -7.08
CA SER A 49 12.32 7.08 -5.74
C SER A 49 12.11 8.54 -5.31
N GLY A 50 10.90 9.05 -5.49
CA GLY A 50 10.42 10.21 -4.74
C GLY A 50 10.07 9.71 -3.35
N LYS A 51 11.05 9.69 -2.45
CA LYS A 51 10.89 9.34 -1.04
C LYS A 51 9.52 9.81 -0.50
N MET A 52 8.74 8.86 0.00
CA MET A 52 7.86 9.11 1.15
C MET A 52 8.57 8.58 2.38
#